data_AF-A0A521QS82-F1
#
_entry.id   AF-A0A521QS82-F1
#
_cell.length_a   1.000
_cell.length_b   1.000
_cell.length_c   1.000
_cell.angle_alpha   90.00
_cell.angle_beta   90.00
_cell.angle_gamma   90.00
#
_symmetry.space_group_name_H-M   'P 1'
#
loop_
_entity.id
_entity.type
_entity.pdbx_description
1 polymer ?
#
loop_
_entity_poly.entity_id
_entity_poly.type
_entity_poly.pdbx_seq_one_letter_code
_entity_poly.pdbx_strand_id
1 'polypeptide(L)'
;MLLSIASAAISLIIVFLVVSLLCTTAQEFVAGLFSMRARTLEATLEKMLDDDERTGLVDQLYAHPLIKSLAPSGRLPSYIPKDQFALAIHDMLTRGRALQVGNVLPVFRILMKEAGGDEVAFKKSVETWFDASMERAGGWYKRQTQRIVLTLGLVIAIGFNIDAMRIATAVASAPPAMQTDVVAEARRLVEQTNAQANLDTLTRLQIPFGWTKDYRVAGDAGPWTSAWLAAWIVAFAGWAMTALAASLGSQFWFGILVRFVNIRSAGNKPEETDAAKAKAG
;
A
#
# COMPACT_ATOMS: atom_id res chain seq x y z
N MET A 1 1.43 34.65 7.45
CA MET A 1 2.39 33.82 6.69
C MET A 1 2.50 32.40 7.23
N LEU A 2 2.94 32.17 8.48
CA LEU A 2 3.02 30.80 9.06
C LEU A 2 1.68 30.04 9.09
N LEU A 3 0.58 30.76 9.39
CA LEU A 3 -0.77 30.17 9.41
C LEU A 3 -1.20 29.63 8.04
N SER A 4 -0.78 30.31 6.96
CA SER A 4 -1.15 30.00 5.56
C SER A 4 -0.30 28.87 4.99
N ILE A 5 0.98 28.77 5.39
CA ILE A 5 1.83 27.63 5.02
C ILE A 5 1.32 26.35 5.70
N ALA A 6 0.88 26.44 6.95
CA ALA A 6 0.36 25.30 7.69
C ALA A 6 -0.96 24.77 7.10
N SER A 7 -1.90 25.64 6.73
CA SER A 7 -3.15 25.22 6.06
C SER A 7 -2.89 24.67 4.66
N ALA A 8 -1.92 25.22 3.93
CA ALA A 8 -1.46 24.67 2.66
C ALA A 8 -0.91 23.25 2.79
N ALA A 9 -0.03 23.01 3.76
CA ALA A 9 0.50 21.68 4.03
C ALA A 9 -0.60 20.68 4.40
N ILE A 10 -1.53 21.07 5.28
CA ILE A 10 -2.65 20.20 5.70
C ILE A 10 -3.54 19.83 4.51
N SER A 11 -3.88 20.79 3.65
CA SER A 11 -4.71 20.52 2.47
C SER A 11 -4.04 19.52 1.53
N LEU A 12 -2.74 19.71 1.27
CA LEU A 12 -1.98 18.81 0.41
C LEU A 12 -1.90 17.40 1.01
N ILE A 13 -1.71 17.28 2.32
CA ILE A 13 -1.74 16.00 3.04
C ILE A 13 -3.10 15.31 2.90
N ILE A 14 -4.20 16.05 3.06
CA ILE A 14 -5.57 15.50 2.91
C ILE A 14 -5.79 15.02 1.48
N VAL A 15 -5.37 15.78 0.47
CA VAL A 15 -5.48 15.36 -0.94
C VAL A 15 -4.76 14.05 -1.17
N PHE A 16 -3.50 13.96 -0.76
CA PHE A 16 -2.72 12.74 -0.96
C PHE A 16 -3.25 11.58 -0.13
N LEU A 17 -3.79 11.82 1.06
CA LEU A 17 -4.48 10.81 1.85
C LEU A 17 -5.68 10.22 1.11
N VAL A 18 -6.56 11.06 0.54
CA VAL A 18 -7.74 10.62 -0.24
C VAL A 18 -7.30 9.83 -1.47
N VAL A 19 -6.35 10.37 -2.25
CA VAL A 19 -5.88 9.71 -3.47
C VAL A 19 -5.19 8.38 -3.16
N SER A 20 -4.34 8.34 -2.14
CA SER A 20 -3.71 7.10 -1.67
C SER A 20 -4.75 6.07 -1.23
N LEU A 21 -5.81 6.48 -0.54
CA LEU A 21 -6.88 5.57 -0.13
C LEU A 21 -7.55 4.93 -1.35
N LEU A 22 -7.95 5.74 -2.33
CA LEU A 22 -8.53 5.25 -3.58
C LEU A 22 -7.60 4.29 -4.30
N CYS A 23 -6.30 4.61 -4.35
CA CYS A 23 -5.30 3.74 -4.98
C CYS A 23 -5.15 2.40 -4.23
N THR A 24 -5.14 2.42 -2.89
CA THR A 24 -5.06 1.18 -2.10
C THR A 24 -6.29 0.31 -2.28
N THR A 25 -7.51 0.89 -2.25
CA THR A 25 -8.76 0.14 -2.46
C THR A 25 -8.82 -0.42 -3.88
N ALA A 26 -8.46 0.37 -4.88
CA ALA A 26 -8.39 -0.09 -6.27
C ALA A 26 -7.34 -1.20 -6.44
N GLN A 27 -6.17 -1.08 -5.80
CA GLN A 27 -5.14 -2.10 -5.86
C GLN A 27 -5.59 -3.41 -5.19
N GLU A 28 -6.27 -3.34 -4.05
CA GLU A 28 -6.82 -4.53 -3.37
C GLU A 28 -7.85 -5.24 -4.25
N PHE A 29 -8.73 -4.48 -4.90
CA PHE A 29 -9.70 -5.01 -5.85
C PHE A 29 -9.02 -5.71 -7.04
N VAL A 30 -8.03 -5.05 -7.67
CA VAL A 30 -7.23 -5.62 -8.76
C VAL A 30 -6.52 -6.90 -8.29
N ALA A 31 -5.90 -6.88 -7.11
CA ALA A 31 -5.20 -8.04 -6.56
C ALA A 31 -6.13 -9.21 -6.27
N GLY A 32 -7.35 -8.94 -5.80
CA GLY A 32 -8.40 -9.93 -5.59
C GLY A 32 -8.87 -10.56 -6.89
N LEU A 33 -9.20 -9.75 -7.91
CA LEU A 33 -9.66 -10.23 -9.21
C LEU A 33 -8.65 -11.16 -9.88
N PHE A 34 -7.37 -10.81 -9.82
CA PHE A 34 -6.30 -11.63 -10.42
C PHE A 34 -5.72 -12.68 -9.45
N SER A 35 -6.28 -12.84 -8.24
CA SER A 35 -5.78 -13.77 -7.21
C SER A 35 -4.27 -13.70 -7.03
N MET A 36 -3.71 -12.48 -7.08
CA MET A 36 -2.27 -12.26 -7.24
C MET A 36 -1.44 -12.91 -6.14
N ARG A 37 -1.94 -12.91 -4.91
CA ARG A 37 -1.26 -13.50 -3.76
C ARG A 37 -1.17 -15.02 -3.87
N ALA A 38 -2.28 -15.68 -4.24
CA ALA A 38 -2.31 -17.12 -4.46
C ALA A 38 -1.38 -17.53 -5.61
N ARG A 39 -1.42 -16.80 -6.75
CA ARG A 39 -0.51 -17.05 -7.88
C ARG A 39 0.96 -16.84 -7.53
N THR A 40 1.26 -15.85 -6.68
CA THR A 40 2.65 -15.61 -6.23
C THR A 40 3.13 -16.73 -5.33
N LEU A 41 2.25 -17.25 -4.46
CA LEU A 41 2.54 -18.39 -3.61
C LEU A 41 2.80 -19.63 -4.46
N GLU A 42 1.91 -19.95 -5.40
CA GLU A 42 2.02 -21.06 -6.35
C GLU A 42 3.32 -21.00 -7.14
N ALA A 43 3.60 -19.89 -7.82
CA ALA A 43 4.84 -19.69 -8.56
C ALA A 43 6.11 -19.73 -7.68
N THR A 44 5.99 -19.47 -6.38
CA THR A 44 7.09 -19.65 -5.43
C THR A 44 7.27 -21.12 -5.09
N LEU A 45 6.18 -21.85 -4.85
CA LEU A 45 6.21 -23.28 -4.55
C LEU A 45 6.76 -24.08 -5.74
N GLU A 46 6.35 -23.75 -6.97
CA GLU A 46 6.89 -24.35 -8.20
C GLU A 46 8.41 -24.22 -8.25
N LYS A 47 8.93 -23.00 -8.08
CA LYS A 47 10.39 -22.75 -8.11
C LYS A 47 11.12 -23.35 -6.92
N MET A 48 10.52 -23.30 -5.73
CA MET A 48 11.11 -23.81 -4.49
C MET A 48 11.21 -25.33 -4.51
N LEU A 49 10.23 -25.99 -5.14
CA LEU A 49 10.17 -27.44 -5.26
C LEU A 49 10.75 -27.95 -6.59
N ASP A 50 11.36 -27.09 -7.42
CA ASP A 50 11.89 -27.43 -8.74
C ASP A 50 10.86 -28.18 -9.62
N ASP A 51 9.59 -27.75 -9.54
CA ASP A 51 8.46 -28.32 -10.27
C ASP A 51 8.21 -27.56 -11.59
N ASP A 52 9.27 -27.25 -12.33
CA ASP A 52 9.18 -26.66 -13.67
C ASP A 52 8.64 -27.75 -14.65
N GLU A 53 7.30 -27.84 -14.70
CA GLU A 53 6.46 -28.59 -15.66
C GLU A 53 6.54 -30.14 -15.66
N ARG A 54 7.26 -30.78 -14.73
CA ARG A 54 7.57 -32.24 -14.87
C ARG A 54 7.15 -33.17 -13.73
N THR A 55 6.78 -32.69 -12.54
CA THR A 55 6.59 -33.60 -11.39
C THR A 55 5.20 -33.56 -10.75
N GLY A 56 4.47 -32.45 -10.86
CA GLY A 56 3.13 -32.30 -10.28
C GLY A 56 3.15 -32.41 -8.75
N LEU A 57 4.27 -32.08 -8.11
CA LEU A 57 4.40 -32.13 -6.66
C LEU A 57 3.61 -30.99 -6.02
N VAL A 58 3.61 -29.82 -6.64
CA VAL A 58 2.82 -28.67 -6.19
C VAL A 58 1.33 -29.02 -6.21
N ASP A 59 0.86 -29.70 -7.24
CA ASP A 59 -0.53 -30.19 -7.33
C ASP A 59 -0.86 -31.20 -6.23
N GLN A 60 0.04 -32.15 -5.96
CA GLN A 60 -0.13 -33.12 -4.87
C GLN A 60 -0.15 -32.43 -3.49
N LEU A 61 0.70 -31.42 -3.30
CA LEU A 61 0.73 -30.62 -2.10
C LEU A 61 -0.59 -29.85 -1.92
N TYR A 62 -1.13 -29.24 -2.98
CA TYR A 62 -2.42 -28.57 -2.93
C TYR A 62 -3.59 -29.54 -2.72
N ALA A 63 -3.48 -30.77 -3.22
CA ALA A 63 -4.46 -31.83 -2.97
C ALA A 63 -4.42 -32.38 -1.54
N HIS A 64 -3.33 -32.16 -0.81
CA HIS A 64 -3.13 -32.67 0.55
C HIS A 64 -4.21 -32.12 1.52
N PRO A 65 -4.84 -32.95 2.38
CA PRO A 65 -5.94 -32.51 3.25
C PRO A 65 -5.64 -31.30 4.13
N LEU A 66 -4.40 -31.19 4.63
CA LEU A 66 -3.97 -30.04 5.43
C LEU A 66 -3.93 -28.75 4.62
N ILE A 67 -3.55 -28.81 3.33
CA ILE A 67 -3.40 -27.62 2.49
C ILE A 67 -4.74 -27.27 1.82
N LYS A 68 -5.45 -28.28 1.31
CA LYS A 68 -6.75 -28.13 0.66
C LYS A 68 -7.79 -27.47 1.57
N SER A 69 -7.72 -27.71 2.88
CA SER A 69 -8.64 -27.12 3.85
C SER A 69 -8.40 -25.62 4.12
N LEU A 70 -7.26 -25.06 3.69
CA LEU A 70 -6.92 -23.64 3.87
C LEU A 70 -7.68 -22.69 2.92
N ALA A 71 -8.33 -23.23 1.90
CA ALA A 71 -9.07 -22.46 0.93
C ALA A 71 -10.49 -23.02 0.71
N PRO A 72 -11.47 -22.16 0.43
CA PRO A 72 -12.77 -22.61 -0.07
C PRO A 72 -12.62 -23.47 -1.32
N SER A 73 -13.55 -24.41 -1.53
CA SER A 73 -13.52 -25.32 -2.68
C SER A 73 -13.41 -24.56 -4.00
N GLY A 74 -12.48 -24.99 -4.86
CA GLY A 74 -12.24 -24.39 -6.19
C GLY A 74 -11.35 -23.16 -6.18
N ARG A 75 -10.74 -22.78 -5.06
CA ARG A 75 -9.74 -21.70 -4.98
C ARG A 75 -8.43 -22.19 -4.37
N LEU A 76 -7.33 -21.56 -4.78
CA LEU A 76 -6.03 -21.76 -4.16
C LEU A 76 -5.89 -20.88 -2.90
N PRO A 77 -5.19 -21.35 -1.86
CA PRO A 77 -4.96 -20.56 -0.66
C PRO A 77 -4.07 -19.36 -0.95
N SER A 78 -4.37 -18.24 -0.30
CA SER A 78 -3.52 -17.04 -0.38
C SER A 78 -2.29 -17.11 0.53
N TYR A 79 -2.24 -18.07 1.45
CA TYR A 79 -1.14 -18.27 2.38
C TYR A 79 -1.20 -19.71 2.92
N ILE A 80 -0.04 -20.32 3.12
CA ILE A 80 0.10 -21.61 3.78
C ILE A 80 0.93 -21.40 5.05
N PRO A 81 0.42 -21.76 6.24
CA PRO A 81 1.21 -21.78 7.46
C PRO A 81 2.39 -22.76 7.37
N LYS A 82 3.56 -22.34 7.85
CA LYS A 82 4.80 -23.13 7.73
C LYS A 82 4.74 -24.49 8.40
N ASP A 83 4.04 -24.59 9.52
CA ASP A 83 3.83 -25.82 10.28
C ASP A 83 2.98 -26.81 9.48
N GLN A 84 1.92 -26.33 8.82
CA GLN A 84 1.08 -27.16 7.96
C GLN A 84 1.81 -27.57 6.68
N PHE A 85 2.60 -26.68 6.10
CA PHE A 85 3.49 -27.01 4.98
C PHE A 85 4.48 -28.12 5.37
N ALA A 86 5.20 -27.96 6.48
CA ALA A 86 6.18 -28.92 6.94
C ALA A 86 5.55 -30.28 7.27
N LEU A 87 4.37 -30.29 7.90
CA LEU A 87 3.61 -31.52 8.16
C LEU A 87 3.15 -32.19 6.87
N ALA A 88 2.62 -31.43 5.90
CA ALA A 88 2.19 -31.98 4.61
C ALA A 88 3.37 -32.59 3.84
N ILE A 89 4.50 -31.88 3.79
CA ILE A 89 5.73 -32.40 3.17
C ILE A 89 6.22 -33.66 3.89
N HIS A 90 6.24 -33.66 5.23
CA HIS A 90 6.64 -34.83 6.00
C HIS A 90 5.72 -36.04 5.73
N ASP A 91 4.40 -35.84 5.73
CA ASP A 91 3.42 -36.89 5.40
C ASP A 91 3.60 -37.38 3.95
N MET A 92 3.79 -36.48 2.97
CA MET A 92 4.03 -36.85 1.57
C MET A 92 5.33 -37.66 1.41
N LEU A 93 6.41 -37.27 2.10
CA LEU A 93 7.70 -37.99 2.07
C LEU A 93 7.62 -39.37 2.73
N THR A 94 6.86 -39.50 3.82
CA THR A 94 6.70 -40.76 4.56
C THR A 94 5.75 -41.72 3.86
N ARG A 95 4.63 -41.23 3.32
CA ARG A 95 3.70 -42.05 2.51
C ARG A 95 4.29 -42.51 1.18
N GLY A 96 5.22 -41.74 0.61
CA GLY A 96 5.91 -42.03 -0.64
C GLY A 96 7.31 -42.63 -0.51
N ARG A 97 7.69 -43.23 0.64
CA ARG A 97 9.00 -43.84 0.98
C ARG A 97 10.16 -43.44 0.04
N ALA A 98 10.56 -42.18 0.16
CA ALA A 98 11.75 -41.56 -0.40
C ALA A 98 12.12 -41.95 -1.85
N LEU A 99 11.89 -41.03 -2.82
CA LEU A 99 12.69 -40.81 -4.05
C LEU A 99 12.06 -40.93 -5.44
N GLN A 100 10.74 -41.09 -5.60
CA GLN A 100 10.19 -41.31 -6.96
C GLN A 100 9.48 -40.14 -7.64
N VAL A 101 9.39 -38.97 -7.03
CA VAL A 101 8.81 -37.77 -7.68
C VAL A 101 9.93 -36.74 -7.84
N GLY A 102 10.20 -36.37 -9.09
CA GLY A 102 11.46 -35.81 -9.59
C GLY A 102 12.02 -34.62 -8.82
N ASN A 103 13.35 -34.44 -8.91
CA ASN A 103 14.18 -33.28 -8.53
C ASN A 103 14.01 -32.56 -7.18
N VAL A 104 12.97 -32.83 -6.36
CA VAL A 104 12.75 -32.15 -5.07
C VAL A 104 13.53 -32.81 -3.93
N LEU A 105 14.18 -33.93 -4.22
CA LEU A 105 14.87 -34.74 -3.22
C LEU A 105 16.24 -34.22 -2.77
N PRO A 106 17.04 -33.45 -3.53
CA PRO A 106 18.32 -32.95 -3.03
C PRO A 106 18.15 -32.07 -1.80
N VAL A 107 17.22 -31.11 -1.82
CA VAL A 107 17.03 -30.21 -0.68
C VAL A 107 16.53 -30.96 0.55
N PHE A 108 15.49 -31.79 0.42
CA PHE A 108 14.98 -32.57 1.55
C PHE A 108 15.99 -33.59 2.08
N ARG A 109 16.81 -34.19 1.21
CA ARG A 109 17.94 -35.04 1.63
C ARG A 109 18.96 -34.26 2.45
N ILE A 110 19.28 -33.03 2.04
CA ILE A 110 20.20 -32.16 2.77
C ILE A 110 19.61 -31.83 4.15
N LEU A 111 18.35 -31.41 4.21
CA LEU A 111 17.68 -31.08 5.47
C LEU A 111 17.54 -32.30 6.39
N MET A 112 17.25 -33.49 5.85
CA MET A 112 17.23 -34.75 6.60
C MET A 112 18.61 -35.12 7.17
N LYS A 113 19.67 -34.92 6.37
CA LYS A 113 21.05 -35.19 6.81
C LYS A 113 21.48 -34.22 7.90
N GLU A 114 21.13 -32.95 7.78
CA GLU A 114 21.39 -31.92 8.79
C GLU A 114 20.65 -32.21 10.10
N ALA A 115 19.43 -32.72 10.02
CA ALA A 115 18.64 -33.12 11.17
C ALA A 115 19.13 -34.39 11.88
N GLY A 116 20.08 -35.15 11.30
CA GLY A 116 20.67 -36.33 11.93
C GLY A 116 19.66 -37.46 12.24
N GLY A 117 18.51 -37.49 11.57
CA GLY A 117 17.43 -38.45 11.82
C GLY A 117 16.44 -38.03 12.91
N ASP A 118 16.59 -36.84 13.52
CA ASP A 118 15.58 -36.26 14.41
C ASP A 118 14.44 -35.62 13.59
N GLU A 119 13.23 -36.16 13.75
CA GLU A 119 12.03 -35.71 13.05
C GLU A 119 11.64 -34.27 13.43
N VAL A 120 11.84 -33.89 14.69
CA VAL A 120 11.54 -32.53 15.18
C VAL A 120 12.51 -31.54 14.56
N ALA A 121 13.80 -31.89 14.52
CA ALA A 121 14.83 -31.09 13.88
C ALA A 121 14.56 -30.95 12.37
N PHE A 122 14.21 -32.04 11.69
CA PHE A 122 13.87 -32.01 10.26
C PHE A 122 12.69 -31.09 9.97
N LYS A 123 11.61 -31.22 10.73
CA LYS A 123 10.41 -30.37 10.59
C LYS A 123 10.79 -28.89 10.70
N LYS A 124 11.58 -28.53 11.72
CA LYS A 124 12.06 -27.16 11.94
C LYS A 124 12.91 -26.64 10.79
N SER A 125 13.76 -27.48 10.20
CA SER A 125 14.57 -27.13 9.03
C SER A 125 13.70 -26.85 7.80
N VAL A 126 12.65 -27.65 7.57
CA VAL A 126 11.67 -27.42 6.48
C VAL A 126 10.90 -26.12 6.71
N GLU A 127 10.44 -25.85 7.93
CA GLU A 127 9.77 -24.60 8.30
C GLU A 127 10.68 -23.38 8.03
N THR A 128 11.95 -23.46 8.40
CA THR A 128 12.94 -22.39 8.21
C THR A 128 13.18 -22.14 6.71
N TRP A 129 13.30 -23.22 5.93
CA TRP A 129 13.49 -23.14 4.49
C TRP A 129 12.26 -22.56 3.76
N PHE A 130 11.05 -22.94 4.21
CA PHE A 130 9.80 -22.39 3.71
C PHE A 130 9.66 -20.90 4.05
N ASP A 131 9.91 -20.49 5.29
CA ASP A 131 9.86 -19.08 5.72
C ASP A 131 10.81 -18.21 4.88
N ALA A 132 12.05 -18.67 4.66
CA ALA A 132 13.02 -17.96 3.82
C ALA A 132 12.55 -17.83 2.35
N SER A 133 11.82 -18.83 1.85
CA SER A 133 11.23 -18.79 0.51
C SER A 133 10.03 -17.84 0.44
N MET A 134 9.19 -17.81 1.48
CA MET A 134 8.06 -16.90 1.60
C MET A 134 8.50 -15.44 1.79
N GLU A 135 9.63 -15.18 2.44
CA GLU A 135 10.22 -13.83 2.52
C GLU A 135 10.55 -13.30 1.13
N ARG A 136 11.17 -14.12 0.28
CA ARG A 136 11.46 -13.77 -1.12
C ARG A 136 10.18 -13.57 -1.92
N ALA A 137 9.18 -14.45 -1.75
CA ALA A 137 7.87 -14.32 -2.39
C ALA A 137 7.18 -13.01 -2.01
N GLY A 138 7.20 -12.64 -0.72
CA GLY A 138 6.68 -11.38 -0.21
C GLY A 138 7.37 -10.17 -0.83
N GLY A 139 8.70 -10.24 -1.02
CA GLY A 139 9.46 -9.21 -1.73
C GLY A 139 9.04 -9.05 -3.20
N TRP A 140 8.83 -10.15 -3.92
CA TRP A 140 8.30 -10.13 -5.29
C TRP A 140 6.89 -9.55 -5.37
N TYR A 141 6.00 -10.02 -4.50
CA TYR A 141 4.63 -9.51 -4.38
C TYR A 141 4.62 -8.01 -4.13
N LYS A 142 5.41 -7.52 -3.16
CA LYS A 142 5.54 -6.09 -2.85
C LYS A 142 6.01 -5.26 -4.05
N ARG A 143 6.98 -5.75 -4.84
CA ARG A 143 7.43 -5.07 -6.05
C ARG A 143 6.38 -5.05 -7.16
N GLN A 144 5.54 -6.07 -7.24
CA GLN A 144 4.44 -6.13 -8.19
C GLN A 144 3.31 -5.18 -7.78
N THR A 145 2.90 -5.21 -6.51
CA THR A 145 1.86 -4.31 -6.00
C THR A 145 2.28 -2.85 -6.05
N GLN A 146 3.53 -2.50 -5.76
CA GLN A 146 4.01 -1.12 -5.87
C GLN A 146 3.88 -0.56 -7.29
N ARG A 147 4.18 -1.38 -8.32
CA ARG A 147 4.01 -0.98 -9.73
C ARG A 147 2.54 -0.76 -10.08
N ILE A 148 1.64 -1.60 -9.55
CA ILE A 148 0.20 -1.46 -9.73
C ILE A 148 -0.30 -0.18 -9.06
N VAL A 149 0.06 0.07 -7.79
CA VAL A 149 -0.34 1.30 -7.07
C VAL A 149 0.16 2.54 -7.80
N LEU A 150 1.41 2.56 -8.27
CA LEU A 150 1.95 3.71 -9.01
C LEU A 150 1.17 3.96 -10.31
N THR A 151 0.86 2.90 -11.05
CA THR A 151 0.10 2.98 -12.30
C THR A 151 -1.33 3.45 -12.04
N LEU A 152 -2.00 2.88 -11.03
CA LEU A 152 -3.34 3.29 -10.60
C LEU A 152 -3.35 4.75 -10.14
N GLY A 153 -2.34 5.17 -9.37
CA GLY A 153 -2.19 6.56 -8.93
C GLY A 153 -2.05 7.53 -10.09
N LEU A 154 -1.31 7.15 -11.14
CA LEU A 154 -1.20 7.96 -12.35
C LEU A 154 -2.52 8.01 -13.12
N VAL A 155 -3.19 6.86 -13.31
CA VAL A 155 -4.48 6.78 -13.99
C VAL A 155 -5.55 7.60 -13.25
N ILE A 156 -5.61 7.50 -11.93
CA ILE A 156 -6.52 8.28 -11.09
C ILE A 156 -6.18 9.77 -11.15
N ALA A 157 -4.91 10.14 -11.05
CA ALA A 157 -4.48 11.54 -11.12
C ALA A 157 -4.86 12.18 -12.48
N ILE A 158 -4.65 11.47 -13.59
CA ILE A 158 -5.05 11.95 -14.92
C ILE A 158 -6.58 11.95 -15.04
N GLY A 159 -7.25 10.83 -14.74
CA GLY A 159 -8.69 10.68 -14.90
C GLY A 159 -9.50 11.72 -14.13
N PHE A 160 -9.07 12.05 -12.91
CA PHE A 160 -9.70 13.07 -12.07
C PHE A 160 -9.00 14.45 -12.13
N ASN A 161 -7.99 14.63 -12.98
CA ASN A 161 -7.17 15.84 -13.08
C ASN A 161 -6.69 16.36 -11.70
N ILE A 162 -6.10 15.47 -10.91
CA ILE A 162 -5.56 15.78 -9.59
C ILE A 162 -4.09 16.18 -9.75
N ASP A 163 -3.86 17.48 -9.93
CA ASP A 163 -2.54 18.08 -10.12
C ASP A 163 -2.00 18.64 -8.79
N ALA A 164 -0.96 17.99 -8.25
CA ALA A 164 -0.33 18.38 -6.99
C ALA A 164 0.19 19.83 -6.99
N MET A 165 0.73 20.32 -8.12
CA MET A 165 1.29 21.67 -8.21
C MET A 165 0.20 22.75 -8.26
N ARG A 166 -0.88 22.49 -9.00
CA ARG A 166 -2.05 23.39 -9.01
C ARG A 166 -2.75 23.44 -7.67
N ILE A 167 -2.90 22.30 -7.01
CA ILE A 167 -3.47 22.25 -5.66
C ILE A 167 -2.58 23.04 -4.69
N ALA A 168 -1.27 22.83 -4.71
CA ALA A 168 -0.34 23.55 -3.83
C ALA A 168 -0.41 25.08 -4.04
N THR A 169 -0.45 25.53 -5.28
CA THR A 169 -0.55 26.97 -5.62
C THR A 169 -1.91 27.55 -5.23
N ALA A 170 -3.01 26.86 -5.53
CA ALA A 170 -4.35 27.32 -5.17
C ALA A 170 -4.57 27.43 -3.66
N VAL A 171 -4.07 26.46 -2.89
CA VAL A 171 -4.19 26.52 -1.43
C VAL A 171 -3.27 27.58 -0.83
N ALA A 172 -2.06 27.77 -1.38
CA ALA A 172 -1.18 28.84 -0.93
C ALA A 172 -1.79 30.24 -1.12
N SER A 173 -2.66 30.40 -2.12
CA SER A 173 -3.39 31.63 -2.43
C SER A 173 -4.81 31.69 -1.84
N ALA A 174 -5.21 30.71 -1.02
CA ALA A 174 -6.59 30.58 -0.54
C ALA A 174 -6.99 31.66 0.50
N PRO A 175 -8.26 32.11 0.50
CA PRO A 175 -8.80 33.01 1.52
C PRO A 175 -8.73 32.43 2.94
N PRO A 176 -8.68 33.27 4.00
CA PRO A 176 -8.59 32.81 5.38
C PRO A 176 -9.70 31.83 5.82
N ALA A 177 -10.93 31.99 5.30
CA ALA A 177 -12.06 31.11 5.63
C ALA A 177 -11.82 29.65 5.16
N MET A 178 -11.29 29.44 3.96
CA MET A 178 -10.94 28.11 3.46
C MET A 178 -9.83 27.48 4.31
N GLN A 179 -8.90 28.30 4.82
CA GLN A 179 -7.82 27.83 5.70
C GLN A 179 -8.36 27.35 7.06
N THR A 180 -9.44 27.94 7.58
CA THR A 180 -10.08 27.47 8.81
C THR A 180 -10.85 26.17 8.60
N ASP A 181 -11.54 26.02 7.46
CA ASP A 181 -12.30 24.82 7.13
C ASP A 181 -11.39 23.60 6.96
N VAL A 182 -10.25 23.78 6.30
CA VAL A 182 -9.19 22.76 6.17
C VAL A 182 -8.71 22.26 7.52
N VAL A 183 -8.46 23.18 8.46
CA VAL A 183 -7.96 22.83 9.80
C VAL A 183 -9.04 22.11 10.61
N ALA A 184 -10.30 22.55 10.49
CA ALA A 184 -11.42 21.89 11.15
C ALA A 184 -11.60 20.45 10.65
N GLU A 185 -11.54 20.24 9.33
CA GLU A 185 -11.65 18.90 8.74
C GLU A 185 -10.45 18.02 9.13
N ALA A 186 -9.24 18.57 9.16
CA ALA A 186 -8.06 17.82 9.60
C ALA A 186 -8.18 17.33 11.05
N ARG A 187 -8.71 18.17 11.96
CA ARG A 187 -8.98 17.78 13.34
C ARG A 187 -10.02 16.66 13.40
N ARG A 188 -11.10 16.78 12.61
CA ARG A 188 -12.12 15.74 12.51
C ARG A 188 -11.54 14.39 12.07
N LEU A 189 -10.63 14.41 11.08
CA LEU A 189 -9.96 13.21 10.58
C LEU A 189 -9.07 12.56 11.65
N VAL A 190 -8.35 13.36 12.44
CA VAL A 190 -7.44 12.87 13.50
C VAL A 190 -8.23 12.36 14.71
N GLU A 191 -9.26 13.08 15.17
CA GLU A 191 -10.06 12.72 16.34
C GLU A 191 -10.84 11.41 16.14
N GLN A 192 -11.36 11.18 14.95
CA GLN A 192 -12.17 10.00 14.67
C GLN A 192 -11.34 8.72 14.55
N THR A 193 -9.99 8.78 14.52
CA THR A 193 -9.01 7.67 14.39
C THR A 193 -9.18 6.78 13.15
N ASN A 194 -10.37 6.75 12.54
CA ASN A 194 -10.85 5.90 11.44
C ASN A 194 -11.65 6.69 10.40
N ALA A 195 -11.72 8.02 10.49
CA ALA A 195 -12.34 8.81 9.43
C ALA A 195 -11.47 8.73 8.19
N GLN A 196 -11.86 7.84 7.28
CA GLN A 196 -11.26 7.75 5.97
C GLN A 196 -11.62 9.01 5.19
N ALA A 197 -10.60 9.78 4.85
CA ALA A 197 -10.77 10.88 3.92
C ALA A 197 -11.29 10.32 2.59
N ASN A 198 -12.40 10.86 2.10
CA ASN A 198 -13.06 10.43 0.86
C ASN A 198 -13.19 11.60 -0.12
N LEU A 199 -13.81 11.36 -1.28
CA LEU A 199 -14.01 12.40 -2.30
C LEU A 199 -14.90 13.56 -1.81
N ASP A 200 -15.85 13.29 -0.91
CA ASP A 200 -16.71 14.33 -0.34
C ASP A 200 -15.88 15.31 0.52
N THR A 201 -14.81 14.83 1.14
CA THR A 201 -13.85 15.70 1.84
C THR A 201 -13.20 16.70 0.89
N LEU A 202 -12.79 16.29 -0.31
CA LEU A 202 -12.18 17.21 -1.28
C LEU A 202 -13.17 18.24 -1.79
N THR A 203 -14.42 17.82 -2.02
CA THR A 203 -15.51 18.69 -2.48
C THR A 203 -15.86 19.75 -1.43
N ARG A 204 -15.96 19.36 -0.16
CA ARG A 204 -16.20 20.30 0.96
C ARG A 204 -15.08 21.31 1.13
N LEU A 205 -13.84 20.91 0.88
CA LEU A 205 -12.68 21.79 0.95
C LEU A 205 -12.49 22.67 -0.30
N GLN A 206 -13.37 22.56 -1.30
CA GLN A 206 -13.31 23.33 -2.56
C GLN A 206 -11.93 23.27 -3.24
N ILE A 207 -11.27 22.11 -3.16
CA ILE A 207 -9.94 21.91 -3.74
C ILE A 207 -10.06 21.88 -5.26
N PRO A 208 -9.14 22.50 -6.03
CA PRO A 208 -9.18 22.46 -7.48
C PRO A 208 -8.80 21.07 -8.00
N PHE A 209 -9.80 20.33 -8.48
CA PHE A 209 -9.61 19.06 -9.17
C PHE A 209 -10.70 18.89 -10.24
N GLY A 210 -10.52 17.92 -11.14
CA GLY A 210 -11.47 17.62 -12.20
C GLY A 210 -11.21 18.42 -13.48
N TRP A 211 -11.96 18.09 -14.53
CA TRP A 211 -11.77 18.61 -15.89
C TRP A 211 -12.70 19.78 -16.21
N THR A 212 -13.10 20.57 -15.20
CA THR A 212 -13.97 21.74 -15.40
C THR A 212 -13.21 22.87 -16.11
N LYS A 213 -13.94 23.88 -16.60
CA LYS A 213 -13.34 25.04 -17.26
C LYS A 213 -12.31 25.75 -16.37
N ASP A 214 -12.59 25.82 -15.07
CA ASP A 214 -11.74 26.49 -14.09
C ASP A 214 -10.40 25.76 -13.83
N TYR A 215 -10.34 24.46 -14.17
CA TYR A 215 -9.18 23.60 -13.88
C TYR A 215 -8.59 22.92 -15.13
N ARG A 216 -9.06 23.30 -16.32
CA ARG A 216 -8.65 22.68 -17.58
C ARG A 216 -7.15 22.87 -17.84
N VAL A 217 -6.48 21.81 -18.26
CA VAL A 217 -5.09 21.90 -18.72
C VAL A 217 -5.00 22.85 -19.92
N ALA A 218 -3.97 23.69 -19.93
CA ALA A 218 -3.73 24.74 -20.93
C ALA A 218 -4.72 25.92 -20.97
N GLY A 219 -5.72 25.97 -20.07
CA GLY A 219 -6.64 27.11 -19.97
C GLY A 219 -7.26 27.46 -21.34
N ASP A 220 -7.12 28.71 -21.75
CA ASP A 220 -7.60 29.23 -23.05
C ASP A 220 -6.55 29.16 -24.18
N ALA A 221 -5.36 28.62 -23.91
CA ALA A 221 -4.31 28.51 -24.92
C ALA A 221 -4.74 27.57 -26.06
N GLY A 222 -4.56 28.04 -27.30
CA GLY A 222 -4.83 27.25 -28.49
C GLY A 222 -3.92 26.01 -28.57
N PRO A 223 -4.41 24.87 -29.13
CA PRO A 223 -3.59 23.69 -29.34
C PRO A 223 -2.30 24.00 -30.11
N TRP A 224 -1.22 23.26 -29.81
CA TRP A 224 0.07 23.36 -30.51
C TRP A 224 0.83 24.68 -30.34
N THR A 225 0.38 25.56 -29.44
CA THR A 225 1.14 26.74 -29.02
C THR A 225 2.20 26.39 -27.96
N SER A 226 3.21 27.24 -27.80
CA SER A 226 4.22 27.07 -26.74
C SER A 226 3.60 27.10 -25.34
N ALA A 227 2.60 27.97 -25.13
CA ALA A 227 1.85 28.07 -23.88
C ALA A 227 1.03 26.79 -23.60
N TRP A 228 0.40 26.21 -24.63
CA TRP A 228 -0.30 24.94 -24.52
C TRP A 228 0.66 23.81 -24.14
N LEU A 229 1.78 23.67 -24.85
CA LEU A 229 2.77 22.63 -24.57
C LEU A 229 3.35 22.76 -23.16
N ALA A 230 3.71 23.97 -22.73
CA ALA A 230 4.21 24.23 -21.39
C ALA A 230 3.20 23.83 -20.30
N ALA A 231 1.92 24.15 -20.49
CA ALA A 231 0.87 23.79 -19.53
C ALA A 231 0.67 22.28 -19.40
N TRP A 232 0.83 21.52 -20.50
CA TRP A 232 0.78 20.06 -20.47
C TRP A 232 2.01 19.46 -19.78
N ILE A 233 3.21 20.00 -20.01
CA ILE A 233 4.41 19.56 -19.29
C ILE A 233 4.24 19.74 -17.78
N VAL A 234 3.73 20.90 -17.35
CA VAL A 234 3.44 21.16 -15.93
C VAL A 234 2.36 20.20 -15.43
N ALA A 235 1.28 19.99 -16.18
CA ALA A 235 0.23 19.04 -15.78
C ALA A 235 0.76 17.60 -15.62
N PHE A 236 1.58 17.13 -16.56
CA PHE A 236 2.22 15.81 -16.47
C PHE A 236 3.12 15.69 -15.25
N ALA A 237 3.94 16.71 -14.97
CA ALA A 237 4.74 16.75 -13.75
C ALA A 237 3.86 16.74 -12.49
N GLY A 238 2.72 17.45 -12.50
CA GLY A 238 1.76 17.50 -11.41
C GLY A 238 1.11 16.15 -11.15
N TRP A 239 0.65 15.47 -12.21
CA TRP A 239 0.08 14.12 -12.11
C TRP A 239 1.12 13.08 -11.70
N ALA A 240 2.36 13.20 -12.19
CA ALA A 240 3.46 12.34 -11.75
C ALA A 240 3.75 12.51 -10.25
N MET A 241 3.78 13.75 -9.75
CA MET A 241 3.91 14.02 -8.33
C MET A 241 2.76 13.43 -7.52
N THR A 242 1.52 13.58 -7.98
CA THR A 242 0.35 12.97 -7.35
C THR A 242 0.46 11.44 -7.32
N ALA A 243 0.86 10.80 -8.42
CA ALA A 243 1.03 9.36 -8.50
C ALA A 243 2.12 8.84 -7.54
N LEU A 244 3.25 9.54 -7.48
CA LEU A 244 4.34 9.22 -6.55
C LEU A 244 3.89 9.37 -5.09
N ALA A 245 3.21 10.47 -4.77
CA ALA A 245 2.64 10.69 -3.45
C ALA A 245 1.61 9.60 -3.09
N ALA A 246 0.73 9.25 -4.03
CA ALA A 246 -0.27 8.20 -3.85
C ALA A 246 0.38 6.85 -3.53
N SER A 247 1.51 6.54 -4.18
CA SER A 247 2.27 5.29 -4.02
C SER A 247 2.93 5.11 -2.65
N LEU A 248 3.02 6.17 -1.83
CA LEU A 248 3.48 6.08 -0.43
C LEU A 248 2.41 5.47 0.49
N GLY A 249 1.15 5.46 0.05
CA GLY A 249 0.03 4.85 0.76
C GLY A 249 -0.64 5.76 1.79
N SER A 250 -1.87 5.41 2.16
CA SER A 250 -2.73 6.22 3.03
C SER A 250 -2.17 6.32 4.46
N GLN A 251 -1.57 5.25 4.96
CA GLN A 251 -0.96 5.19 6.30
C GLN A 251 0.18 6.20 6.47
N PHE A 252 0.97 6.42 5.42
CA PHE A 252 2.05 7.41 5.44
C PHE A 252 1.49 8.83 5.62
N TRP A 253 0.52 9.23 4.80
CA TRP A 253 -0.07 10.57 4.83
C TRP A 253 -0.88 10.83 6.10
N PHE A 254 -1.60 9.83 6.61
CA PHE A 254 -2.29 9.93 7.90
C PHE A 254 -1.29 10.15 9.04
N GLY A 255 -0.18 9.41 9.06
CA GLY A 255 0.88 9.61 10.04
C GLY A 255 1.47 11.02 9.99
N ILE A 256 1.64 11.60 8.80
CA ILE A 256 2.06 13.00 8.65
C ILE A 256 1.00 13.96 9.17
N LEU A 257 -0.27 13.74 8.84
CA LEU A 257 -1.39 14.58 9.29
C LEU A 257 -1.44 14.67 10.81
N VAL A 258 -1.39 13.52 11.50
CA VAL A 258 -1.40 13.43 12.97
C VAL A 258 -0.24 14.23 13.57
N ARG A 259 0.99 14.02 13.07
CA ARG A 259 2.17 14.75 13.56
C ARG A 259 2.00 16.26 13.37
N PHE A 260 1.52 16.69 12.21
CA PHE A 260 1.38 18.09 11.86
C PHE A 260 0.30 18.82 12.68
N VAL A 261 -0.87 18.17 12.86
CA VAL A 261 -1.96 18.69 13.70
C VAL A 261 -1.52 18.81 15.16
N ASN A 262 -0.82 17.79 15.69
CA ASN A 262 -0.37 17.77 17.08
C ASN A 262 0.69 18.83 17.39
N ILE A 263 1.66 19.03 16.49
CA ILE A 263 2.70 20.08 16.63
C ILE A 263 2.04 21.46 16.70
N ARG A 264 1.01 21.71 15.88
CA ARG A 264 0.28 22.98 15.90
C ARG A 264 -0.55 23.18 17.16
N SER A 265 -1.11 22.12 17.74
CA SER A 265 -1.82 22.23 19.03
C SER A 265 -0.90 22.50 20.22
N ALA A 266 0.35 22.00 20.20
CA ALA A 266 1.31 22.20 21.28
C ALA A 266 1.81 23.66 21.38
N GLY A 267 1.86 24.38 20.25
CA GLY A 267 2.26 25.80 20.20
C GLY A 267 1.20 26.81 20.66
N ASN A 268 -0.04 26.36 20.96
CA ASN A 268 -1.17 27.21 21.36
C ASN A 268 -1.58 27.04 22.83
N LYS A 269 -0.75 26.43 23.69
CA LYS A 269 -1.02 26.44 25.14
C LYS A 269 -0.81 27.88 25.65
N PRO A 270 -1.82 28.54 26.25
CA PRO A 270 -1.58 29.79 26.96
C PRO A 270 -0.58 29.51 28.09
N GLU A 271 0.38 30.40 28.31
CA GLU A 271 1.13 30.47 29.55
C GLU A 271 0.18 30.80 30.70
N GLU A 272 -0.53 29.79 31.20
CA GLU A 272 -1.29 29.85 32.44
C GLU A 272 -0.33 29.64 33.62
N THR A 273 0.69 30.47 33.73
CA THR A 273 1.62 30.42 34.87
C THR A 273 2.02 31.80 35.43
N ASP A 274 1.79 32.89 34.71
CA ASP A 274 2.13 34.23 35.23
C ASP A 274 0.94 35.03 35.77
N ALA A 275 -0.31 34.68 35.45
CA ALA A 275 -1.49 35.36 36.01
C ALA A 275 -1.81 34.96 37.47
N ALA A 276 -1.26 33.84 37.96
CA ALA A 276 -1.47 33.37 39.34
C ALA A 276 -0.46 33.94 40.35
N LYS A 277 0.65 34.54 39.90
CA LYS A 277 1.65 35.18 40.79
C LYS A 277 1.41 36.68 41.03
N ALA A 278 0.59 37.34 40.22
CA ALA A 278 0.28 38.78 40.39
C ALA A 278 -0.88 39.07 41.38
N LYS A 279 -1.50 38.04 41.98
CA LYS A 279 -2.58 38.18 42.98
C LYS A 279 -2.18 37.78 44.40
N ALA A 280 -0.89 37.52 44.64
CA ALA A 280 -0.35 37.13 45.94
C ALA A 280 0.89 37.96 46.35
N GLY A 281 0.99 39.21 45.85
CA GLY A 281 2.01 40.19 46.23
C GLY A 281 1.37 41.43 46.84
#